data_AF-A0A2D3WRY0-F1
#
_entry.id   AF-A0A2D3WRY0-F1
#
_cell.length_a   1.000
_cell.length_b   1.000
_cell.length_c   1.000
_cell.angle_alpha   90.00
_cell.angle_beta   90.00
_cell.angle_gamma   90.00
#
_symmetry.space_group_name_H-M   'P 1'
#
loop_
_entity.id
_entity.type
_entity.pdbx_description
1 polymer ?
#
loop_
_entity_poly.entity_id
_entity_poly.type
_entity_poly.pdbx_seq_one_letter_code
_entity_poly.pdbx_strand_id
1 'polypeptide(L)' 'MDIVGESIKFMVLGMLVVFTFLYVLVVLMGFQAKIIKKFFPEKKQPIASSASSTASGGTAEDESRRIAAIIAAVSEFRKN' A
#
# COMPACT_ATOMS: atom_id res chain seq x y z
N MET A 1 -5.46 -13.49 49.82
CA MET A 1 -6.82 -13.09 49.39
C MET A 1 -6.63 -12.15 48.22
N ASP A 2 -6.02 -12.64 47.14
CA ASP A 2 -5.44 -11.77 46.09
C ASP A 2 -5.85 -12.23 44.68
N ILE A 3 -7.00 -12.91 44.59
CA ILE A 3 -7.53 -13.47 43.34
C ILE A 3 -7.79 -12.37 42.31
N VAL A 4 -8.20 -11.17 42.75
CA VAL A 4 -8.43 -10.02 41.87
C VAL A 4 -7.11 -9.52 41.26
N GLY A 5 -6.04 -9.42 42.06
CA GLY A 5 -4.73 -8.99 41.59
C GLY A 5 -4.03 -10.00 40.67
N GLU A 6 -4.42 -11.28 40.76
CA GLU A 6 -3.95 -12.33 39.86
C GLU A 6 -4.75 -12.37 38.55
N SER A 7 -6.06 -12.16 38.62
CA SER A 7 -6.96 -12.07 37.46
C SER A 7 -6.59 -10.91 36.52
N ILE A 8 -6.21 -9.75 37.09
CA ILE A 8 -5.73 -8.61 36.30
C ILE A 8 -4.45 -8.96 35.52
N LYS A 9 -3.53 -9.75 36.10
CA LYS A 9 -2.31 -10.18 35.41
C LYS A 9 -2.65 -11.06 34.22
N PHE A 10 -3.60 -11.98 34.37
CA PHE A 10 -4.05 -12.82 33.25
C PHE A 10 -4.79 -12.02 32.17
N MET A 11 -5.58 -11.00 32.53
CA MET A 11 -6.22 -10.10 31.56
C MET A 11 -5.17 -9.37 30.71
N VAL A 12 -4.19 -8.74 31.35
CA VAL A 12 -3.12 -8.00 30.67
C VAL A 12 -2.26 -8.96 29.85
N LEU A 13 -1.94 -10.15 30.37
CA LEU A 13 -1.14 -11.14 29.67
C LEU A 13 -1.86 -11.65 28.41
N GLY A 14 -3.17 -11.94 28.49
CA GLY A 14 -3.96 -12.32 27.32
C GLY A 14 -4.01 -11.21 26.27
N MET A 15 -4.23 -9.96 26.69
CA MET A 15 -4.25 -8.81 25.79
C MET A 15 -2.89 -8.60 25.10
N LEU A 16 -1.80 -8.70 25.84
CA LEU A 16 -0.44 -8.52 25.33
C LEU A 16 -0.09 -9.62 24.32
N VAL A 17 -0.43 -10.88 24.60
CA VAL A 17 -0.16 -12.00 23.69
C VAL A 17 -0.86 -11.78 22.34
N VAL A 18 -2.14 -11.41 22.35
CA VAL A 18 -2.91 -11.13 21.12
C VAL A 18 -2.34 -9.91 20.40
N PHE A 19 -2.00 -8.84 21.14
CA PHE A 19 -1.40 -7.65 20.56
C PHE A 19 -0.04 -7.95 19.90
N THR A 20 0.82 -8.73 20.57
CA THR A 20 2.11 -9.16 20.03
C THR A 20 1.93 -10.00 18.78
N PHE A 21 0.96 -10.91 18.78
CA PHE A 21 0.64 -11.71 17.60
C PHE A 21 0.25 -10.84 16.41
N LEU A 22 -0.68 -9.90 16.59
CA LEU A 22 -1.06 -8.95 15.55
C LEU A 22 0.11 -8.08 15.08
N TYR A 23 0.93 -7.58 16.01
CA TYR A 23 2.12 -6.80 15.69
C TYR A 23 3.08 -7.59 14.81
N VAL A 24 3.34 -8.86 15.14
CA VAL A 24 4.15 -9.76 14.32
C VAL A 24 3.54 -9.94 12.93
N LEU A 25 2.23 -10.15 12.81
CA LEU A 25 1.58 -10.26 11.50
C LEU A 25 1.76 -8.99 10.65
N VAL A 26 1.62 -7.81 11.25
CA VAL A 26 1.83 -6.53 10.55
C VAL A 26 3.28 -6.41 10.08
N VAL A 27 4.26 -6.75 10.92
CA VAL A 27 5.68 -6.72 10.57
C VAL A 27 5.97 -7.71 9.43
N LEU A 28 5.44 -8.93 9.50
CA LEU A 28 5.59 -9.94 8.46
C LEU A 28 4.97 -9.49 7.14
N MET A 29 3.80 -8.86 7.17
CA MET A 29 3.16 -8.31 5.98
C MET A 29 4.02 -7.21 5.33
N GLY A 30 4.62 -6.33 6.13
CA GLY A 30 5.58 -5.34 5.65
C GLY A 30 6.87 -5.95 5.10
N PHE A 31 7.36 -7.04 5.72
CA PHE A 31 8.52 -7.78 5.25
C PHE A 31 8.25 -8.48 3.91
N GLN A 32 7.08 -9.10 3.75
CA GLN A 32 6.61 -9.65 2.49
C GLN A 32 6.57 -8.56 1.41
N ALA A 33 6.00 -7.38 1.68
CA ALA A 33 5.97 -6.27 0.73
C ALA A 33 7.37 -5.83 0.28
N LYS A 34 8.35 -5.84 1.19
CA LYS A 34 9.74 -5.50 0.90
C LYS A 34 10.45 -6.58 0.07
N ILE A 35 10.18 -7.86 0.34
CA ILE A 35 10.66 -8.98 -0.46
C ILE A 35 10.08 -8.89 -1.87
N ILE A 36 8.77 -8.71 -1.99
CA ILE A 36 8.05 -8.61 -3.26
C ILE A 36 8.64 -7.46 -4.08
N LYS A 37 8.83 -6.27 -3.51
CA LYS A 37 9.47 -5.13 -4.20
C LYS A 37 10.90 -5.41 -4.67
N LYS A 38 11.65 -6.27 -3.98
CA LYS A 38 13.05 -6.60 -4.31
C LYS A 38 13.17 -7.68 -5.38
N PHE A 39 12.30 -8.69 -5.35
CA PHE A 39 12.29 -9.79 -6.33
C PHE A 39 11.45 -9.50 -7.57
N PHE A 40 10.39 -8.70 -7.41
CA PHE A 40 9.58 -8.13 -8.48
C PHE A 40 9.66 -6.60 -8.37
N PRO A 41 10.76 -5.98 -8.83
CA PRO A 41 10.82 -4.54 -8.94
C PRO A 41 9.71 -4.10 -9.89
N GLU A 42 8.64 -3.55 -9.32
CA GLU A 42 7.61 -2.87 -10.08
C GLU A 42 8.31 -1.76 -10.86
N LYS A 43 8.44 -1.97 -12.17
CA LYS A 43 8.77 -0.92 -13.12
C LYS A 43 7.67 0.11 -12.96
N LYS A 44 7.93 1.15 -12.15
CA LYS A 44 7.02 2.23 -11.71
C LYS A 44 5.81 2.35 -12.63
N GLN A 45 4.79 1.53 -12.40
CA GLN A 45 3.48 1.84 -12.92
C GLN A 45 2.96 2.91 -11.98
N PRO A 46 2.48 4.05 -12.50
CA PRO A 46 1.93 5.09 -11.65
C PRO A 46 0.85 4.42 -10.79
N ILE A 47 1.08 4.45 -9.48
CA ILE A 47 0.19 3.91 -8.46
C ILE A 47 -1.25 4.34 -8.76
N ALA A 48 -2.07 3.43 -9.27
CA ALA A 48 -3.51 3.54 -9.10
C ALA A 48 -3.78 3.20 -7.64
N SER A 49 -3.59 4.20 -6.77
CA SER A 49 -4.05 4.14 -5.39
C SER A 49 -5.57 3.97 -5.42
N SER A 50 -6.04 2.79 -5.05
CA SER A 50 -7.44 2.60 -4.67
C SER A 50 -7.48 2.54 -3.15
N ALA A 51 -7.76 3.69 -2.54
CA ALA A 51 -8.96 3.85 -1.73
C ALA A 51 -9.15 5.33 -1.36
N SER A 52 -10.39 5.79 -1.55
CA SER A 52 -10.96 7.08 -1.10
C SER A 52 -10.46 8.36 -1.79
N SER A 53 -11.20 8.69 -2.85
CA SER A 53 -11.58 10.03 -3.31
C SER A 53 -11.23 11.24 -2.41
N THR A 54 -10.37 12.14 -2.88
CA THR A 54 -10.64 13.59 -3.10
C THR A 54 -9.33 14.36 -3.35
N ALA A 55 -9.40 15.30 -4.29
CA ALA A 55 -8.45 16.41 -4.58
C ALA A 55 -7.21 16.13 -5.46
N SER A 56 -7.43 16.33 -6.77
CA SER A 56 -6.67 17.21 -7.67
C SER A 56 -5.18 17.45 -7.36
N GLY A 57 -4.32 16.78 -8.12
CA GLY A 57 -2.88 17.09 -8.19
C GLY A 57 -2.15 16.39 -9.34
N GLY A 58 -2.86 15.99 -10.40
CA GLY A 58 -2.21 15.60 -11.64
C GLY A 58 -1.66 16.87 -12.28
N THR A 59 -0.34 17.06 -12.24
CA THR A 59 0.34 18.19 -12.87
C THR A 59 -0.13 18.29 -14.32
N ALA A 60 -0.44 19.49 -14.82
CA ALA A 60 -0.88 19.71 -16.21
C ALA A 60 0.07 19.07 -17.25
N GLU A 61 1.35 18.88 -16.86
CA GLU A 61 2.35 18.15 -17.63
C GLU A 61 2.02 16.68 -17.86
N ASP A 62 1.44 15.97 -16.90
CA ASP A 62 1.08 14.55 -17.04
C ASP A 62 -0.10 14.37 -18.01
N GLU A 63 -1.07 15.29 -17.98
CA GLU A 63 -2.19 15.29 -18.92
C GLU A 63 -1.71 15.66 -20.34
N SER A 64 -0.89 16.70 -20.47
CA SER A 64 -0.27 17.08 -21.74
C SER A 64 0.54 15.95 -22.36
N ARG A 65 1.29 15.20 -21.53
CA ARG A 65 2.11 14.08 -21.98
C ARG A 65 1.28 12.87 -22.41
N ARG A 66 0.15 12.62 -21.74
CA ARG A 66 -0.84 11.60 -22.16
C ARG A 66 -1.48 11.98 -23.50
N ILE A 67 -1.91 13.23 -23.66
CA ILE A 67 -2.52 13.73 -24.90
C ILE A 67 -1.52 13.65 -26.06
N ALA A 68 -0.26 14.05 -25.85
CA ALA A 68 0.78 13.94 -26.88
C ALA A 68 1.04 12.50 -27.32
N ALA A 69 1.07 11.55 -26.39
CA ALA A 69 1.24 10.13 -26.72
C ALA A 69 0.08 9.57 -27.57
N ILE A 70 -1.15 9.97 -27.26
CA ILE A 70 -2.34 9.58 -28.04
C ILE A 70 -2.28 10.18 -29.45
N ILE A 71 -1.97 11.48 -29.57
CA ILE A 71 -1.86 12.17 -30.87
C ILE A 71 -0.78 11.53 -31.73
N ALA A 72 0.38 11.21 -31.15
CA ALA A 72 1.47 10.55 -31.87
C ALA A 72 1.03 9.20 -32.45
N ALA A 73 0.39 8.35 -31.64
CA ALA A 73 -0.11 7.05 -32.08
C ALA A 73 -1.14 7.17 -33.20
N VAL A 74 -2.10 8.09 -33.09
CA VAL A 74 -3.12 8.33 -34.12
C VAL A 74 -2.49 8.90 -35.40
N SER A 75 -1.53 9.82 -35.28
CA SER A 75 -0.85 10.41 -36.44
C SER A 75 -0.03 9.40 -37.24
N GLU A 76 0.59 8.43 -36.55
CA GLU A 76 1.37 7.37 -37.18
C GLU A 76 0.46 6.36 -37.88
N PHE A 77 -0.67 6.00 -37.24
CA PHE A 77 -1.66 5.12 -37.88
C PHE A 77 -2.25 5.73 -39.16
N ARG A 78 -2.45 7.05 -39.20
CA ARG A 78 -3.01 7.73 -40.38
C ARG A 78 -1.99 7.98 -41.50
N LYS A 79 -0.69 7.85 -41.21
CA LYS A 79 0.39 8.02 -42.20
C LYS A 79 0.75 6.70 -42.90
N ASN A 80 0.26 5.57 -42.37
CA ASN A 80 0.22 4.26 -43.03
C ASN A 80 -1.12 4.05 -43.72
#